data_AF-A0A9D3W1R8-F1
#
_entry.id   AF-A0A9D3W1R8-F1
#
_cell.length_a   1.000
_cell.length_b   1.000
_cell.length_c   1.000
_cell.angle_alpha   90.00
_cell.angle_beta   90.00
_cell.angle_gamma   90.00
#
_symmetry.space_group_name_H-M   'P 1'
#
loop_
_entity.id
_entity.type
_entity.pdbx_description
1 polymer ?
#
loop_
_entity_poly.entity_id
_entity_poly.type
_entity_poly.pdbx_seq_one_letter_code
_entity_poly.pdbx_strand_id
1 'polypeptide(L)'
;MRTQHWPCTWSEATVLSVKKIWDKLATTYEGTRQVKESKIGLLTLSCEFFMMKSGESIKEMSDRFTNIINNLKALGKTYFNKEIVTP
;
A
#
# COMPACT_ATOMS: atom_id res chain seq x y z
N MET A 1 -27.11 23.40 -43.05
CA MET A 1 -25.92 22.81 -42.41
C MET A 1 -26.28 22.55 -40.95
N ARG A 2 -26.28 21.29 -40.51
CA ARG A 2 -26.66 20.94 -39.13
C ARG A 2 -25.38 20.94 -38.30
N THR A 3 -25.10 22.03 -37.59
CA THR A 3 -24.00 22.05 -36.62
C THR A 3 -24.36 21.09 -35.50
N GLN A 4 -23.67 19.95 -35.39
CA GLN A 4 -23.81 19.09 -34.23
C GLN A 4 -23.19 19.82 -33.04
N HIS A 5 -24.01 20.56 -32.29
CA HIS A 5 -23.61 21.09 -31.00
C HIS A 5 -23.75 19.96 -29.98
N TRP A 6 -22.62 19.41 -29.55
CA TRP A 6 -22.60 18.36 -28.55
C TRP A 6 -22.94 18.97 -27.18
N PRO A 7 -23.89 18.41 -26.41
CA PRO A 7 -24.23 18.99 -25.11
C PRO A 7 -23.02 18.88 -24.17
N CYS A 8 -22.69 19.98 -23.46
CA CYS A 8 -21.55 20.05 -22.53
C CYS A 8 -21.52 18.88 -21.52
N THR A 9 -22.69 18.36 -21.14
CA THR A 9 -22.87 17.23 -20.22
C THR A 9 -22.24 15.92 -20.70
N TRP A 10 -22.13 15.70 -22.01
CA TRP A 10 -21.48 14.50 -22.53
C TRP A 10 -19.96 14.55 -22.38
N SER A 11 -19.35 15.75 -22.40
CA SER A 11 -17.91 15.89 -22.14
C SER A 11 -17.56 15.53 -20.69
N GLU A 12 -18.36 15.96 -19.72
CA GLU A 12 -18.22 15.57 -18.32
C GLU A 12 -18.44 14.08 -18.10
N ALA A 13 -19.45 13.49 -18.75
CA ALA A 13 -19.71 12.05 -18.69
C ALA A 13 -18.51 11.22 -19.20
N THR A 14 -17.84 11.67 -20.28
CA THR A 14 -16.64 10.99 -20.79
C THR A 14 -15.47 11.07 -19.83
N VAL A 15 -15.23 12.22 -19.19
CA VAL A 15 -14.17 12.40 -18.19
C VAL A 15 -14.42 11.54 -16.95
N LEU A 16 -15.66 11.46 -16.46
CA LEU A 16 -16.03 10.61 -15.33
C LEU A 16 -15.81 9.12 -15.63
N SER A 17 -16.14 8.68 -16.85
CA SER A 17 -15.91 7.30 -17.29
C SER A 17 -14.42 6.96 -17.36
N VAL A 18 -13.61 7.84 -17.96
CA VAL A 18 -12.15 7.66 -18.05
C VAL A 18 -11.53 7.62 -16.66
N LYS A 19 -11.91 8.53 -15.76
CA LYS A 19 -11.44 8.54 -14.37
C LYS A 19 -11.78 7.24 -13.66
N LYS A 20 -13.01 6.73 -13.80
CA LYS A 20 -13.44 5.48 -13.17
C LYS A 20 -12.65 4.26 -13.67
N ILE A 21 -12.33 4.22 -14.96
CA ILE A 21 -11.50 3.15 -15.55
C ILE A 21 -10.06 3.24 -15.00
N TRP A 22 -9.49 4.45 -14.97
CA TRP A 22 -8.15 4.69 -14.43
C TRP A 22 -8.08 4.35 -12.94
N ASP A 23 -9.02 4.81 -12.13
CA ASP A 23 -9.09 4.52 -10.69
C ASP A 23 -9.18 3.02 -10.45
N LYS A 24 -9.95 2.29 -11.26
CA LYS A 24 -10.05 0.83 -11.16
C LYS A 24 -8.75 0.13 -11.58
N LEU A 25 -8.08 0.61 -12.62
CA LEU A 25 -6.79 0.10 -13.07
C LEU A 25 -5.72 0.33 -12.00
N ALA A 26 -5.58 1.57 -11.51
CA ALA A 26 -4.66 1.95 -10.44
C ALA A 26 -4.94 1.15 -9.16
N THR A 27 -6.21 0.98 -8.78
CA THR A 27 -6.60 0.18 -7.62
C THR A 27 -6.24 -1.29 -7.78
N THR A 28 -6.36 -1.86 -8.98
CA THR A 28 -6.02 -3.27 -9.24
C THR A 28 -4.51 -3.48 -9.23
N TYR A 29 -3.73 -2.53 -9.73
CA TYR A 29 -2.28 -2.63 -9.85
C TYR A 29 -1.54 -2.25 -8.55
N GLU A 30 -1.92 -1.15 -7.91
CA GLU A 30 -1.27 -0.64 -6.69
C GLU A 30 -1.92 -1.14 -5.39
N GLY A 31 -3.15 -1.67 -5.48
CA GLY A 31 -3.99 -2.02 -4.33
C GLY A 31 -4.76 -0.82 -3.76
N THR A 32 -5.87 -1.08 -3.08
CA THR A 32 -6.61 -0.04 -2.33
C THR A 32 -5.82 0.42 -1.10
N ARG A 33 -6.15 1.61 -0.58
CA ARG A 33 -5.64 2.08 0.72
C ARG A 33 -5.86 1.05 1.83
N GLN A 34 -7.03 0.42 1.86
CA GLN A 34 -7.38 -0.61 2.84
C GLN A 34 -6.47 -1.84 2.73
N VAL A 35 -6.18 -2.33 1.52
CA VAL A 35 -5.26 -3.45 1.32
C VAL A 35 -3.85 -3.09 1.79
N LYS A 36 -3.38 -1.86 1.51
CA LYS A 36 -2.09 -1.36 2.02
C LYS A 36 -2.07 -1.32 3.55
N GLU A 37 -3.10 -0.77 4.18
CA GLU A 37 -3.26 -0.70 5.64
C GLU A 37 -3.31 -2.10 6.29
N SER A 38 -4.07 -3.04 5.71
CA SER A 38 -4.13 -4.42 6.19
C SER A 38 -2.77 -5.13 6.08
N LYS A 39 -2.06 -4.96 4.96
CA LYS A 39 -0.73 -5.57 4.76
C LYS A 39 0.29 -5.01 5.77
N ILE A 40 0.24 -3.71 6.04
CA ILE A 40 1.03 -3.06 7.10
C ILE A 40 0.71 -3.67 8.46
N GLY A 41 -0.57 -3.85 8.80
CA GLY A 41 -0.99 -4.46 10.06
C GLY A 41 -0.43 -5.88 10.21
N LEU A 42 -0.57 -6.71 9.17
CA LEU A 42 -0.05 -8.08 9.18
C LEU A 42 1.47 -8.14 9.34
N LEU A 43 2.21 -7.27 8.65
CA LEU A 43 3.67 -7.19 8.78
C LEU A 43 4.10 -6.65 10.15
N THR A 44 3.34 -5.71 10.73
CA THR A 44 3.59 -5.19 12.09
C THR A 44 3.45 -6.32 13.12
N LEU A 45 2.37 -7.09 13.04
CA LEU A 45 2.18 -8.28 13.88
C LEU A 45 3.29 -9.31 13.64
N SER A 46 3.72 -9.50 12.39
CA SER A 46 4.83 -10.40 12.07
C SER A 46 6.16 -9.97 12.70
N CYS A 47 6.39 -8.66 12.89
CA CYS A 47 7.52 -8.14 13.66
C CYS A 47 7.35 -8.35 15.16
N GLU A 48 6.17 -8.04 15.71
CA GLU A 48 5.88 -8.17 17.15
C GLU A 48 5.99 -9.63 17.64
N PHE A 49 5.51 -10.57 16.83
CA PHE A 49 5.58 -12.00 17.10
C PHE A 49 6.81 -12.66 16.46
N PHE A 50 7.79 -11.88 16.00
CA PHE A 50 8.96 -12.46 15.34
C PHE A 50 9.80 -13.28 16.33
N MET A 51 9.94 -14.56 16.04
CA MET A 51 10.81 -15.46 16.78
C MET A 51 11.77 -16.17 15.84
N MET A 52 12.97 -16.41 16.35
CA MET A 52 13.92 -17.29 15.71
C MET A 52 13.38 -18.72 15.72
N LYS A 53 13.52 -19.44 14.61
CA LYS A 53 13.07 -20.83 14.51
C LYS A 53 14.14 -21.76 15.10
N SER A 54 13.72 -22.93 15.58
CA SER A 54 14.66 -23.98 15.99
C SER A 54 15.52 -24.42 14.79
N GLY A 55 16.84 -24.50 14.99
CA GLY A 55 17.79 -24.91 13.95
C GLY A 55 18.10 -23.85 12.88
N GLU A 56 17.51 -22.67 12.98
CA GLU A 56 17.83 -21.54 12.11
C GLU A 56 19.18 -20.93 12.50
N SER A 57 19.96 -20.44 11.53
CA SER A 57 21.15 -19.65 11.81
C SER A 57 20.81 -18.17 12.07
N ILE A 58 21.69 -17.46 12.80
CA ILE A 58 21.52 -16.02 13.04
C ILE A 58 21.40 -15.24 11.72
N LYS A 59 22.14 -15.66 10.68
CA LYS A 59 22.09 -15.04 9.36
C LYS A 59 20.72 -15.20 8.70
N GLU A 60 20.19 -16.43 8.67
CA GLU A 60 18.86 -16.70 8.09
C GLU A 60 17.75 -15.96 8.83
N MET A 61 17.84 -15.92 10.16
CA MET A 61 16.92 -15.15 10.99
C MET A 61 16.99 -13.66 10.64
N SER A 62 18.20 -13.11 10.53
CA SER A 62 18.44 -11.72 10.16
C SER A 62 17.92 -11.38 8.75
N ASP A 63 18.14 -12.27 7.78
CA ASP A 63 17.66 -12.11 6.40
C ASP A 63 16.12 -12.06 6.35
N ARG A 64 15.43 -12.95 7.09
CA ARG A 64 13.96 -12.93 7.20
C ARG A 64 13.46 -11.66 7.86
N PHE A 65 14.07 -11.25 8.97
CA PHE A 65 13.67 -10.04 9.68
C PHE A 65 13.84 -8.80 8.79
N THR A 66 14.98 -8.71 8.11
CA THR A 66 15.28 -7.64 7.15
C THR A 66 14.26 -7.58 6.02
N ASN A 67 13.82 -8.74 5.51
CA ASN A 67 12.76 -8.79 4.51
C ASN A 67 11.44 -8.21 5.03
N ILE A 68 11.03 -8.49 6.27
CA ILE A 68 9.81 -7.92 6.87
C ILE A 68 9.93 -6.40 6.97
N ILE A 69 11.06 -5.89 7.48
CA ILE A 69 11.33 -4.45 7.60
C ILE A 69 11.34 -3.75 6.23
N ASN A 70 11.96 -4.37 5.21
CA ASN A 70 11.99 -3.81 3.87
C ASN A 70 10.60 -3.74 3.24
N ASN A 71 9.77 -4.77 3.44
CA ASN A 71 8.38 -4.75 2.99
C ASN A 71 7.56 -3.66 3.68
N LEU A 72 7.78 -3.43 4.99
CA LEU A 72 7.16 -2.31 5.70
C LEU A 72 7.59 -0.95 5.14
N LYS A 73 8.89 -0.76 4.87
CA LYS A 73 9.43 0.46 4.25
C LYS A 73 8.83 0.70 2.86
N ALA A 74 8.74 -0.34 2.03
CA ALA A 74 8.19 -0.26 0.68
C ALA A 74 6.71 0.16 0.65
N LEU A 75 5.95 -0.13 1.71
CA LEU A 75 4.55 0.28 1.86
C LEU A 75 4.39 1.72 2.38
N GLY A 76 5.48 2.48 2.51
CA GLY A 76 5.44 3.88 2.95
C GLY A 76 5.24 4.06 4.45
N LYS A 77 5.38 3.00 5.25
CA LYS A 77 5.44 3.13 6.72
C LYS A 77 6.83 3.61 7.12
N THR A 78 6.98 4.92 7.24
CA THR A 78 8.07 5.52 8.02
C THR A 78 7.70 5.44 9.50
N TYR A 79 8.27 4.48 10.22
CA TYR A 79 8.28 4.53 11.68
C TYR A 79 9.25 5.63 12.09
N PHE A 80 8.74 6.83 12.34
CA PHE A 80 9.49 7.78 13.15
C PHE A 80 9.69 7.13 14.51
N ASN A 81 10.94 7.04 14.96
CA ASN A 81 11.25 6.66 16.33
C ASN A 81 10.53 7.69 17.21
N LYS A 82 9.33 7.35 17.70
CA LYS A 82 8.68 8.13 18.74
C LYS A 82 9.55 7.87 19.95
N GLU A 83 10.44 8.81 20.22
CA GLU A 83 11.16 8.89 21.47
C GLU A 83 10.18 8.56 22.59
N ILE A 84 10.46 7.45 23.27
CA ILE A 84 9.84 7.14 24.55
C ILE A 84 10.41 8.20 25.50
N VAL A 85 9.78 9.37 25.54
CA VAL A 85 9.94 10.29 26.65
C VAL A 85 8.86 9.92 27.66
N THR A 86 9.19 8.94 28.49
CA THR A 86 8.57 8.73 29.80
C THR A 86 8.92 9.91 30.71
N PRO A 87 7.96 10.47 31.47
CA PRO A 87 8.20 10.91 32.84
C PRO A 87 8.39 9.70 33.76
#